data_AF-A0A8N4L0X1-F1
#
_entry.id   AF-A0A8N4L0X1-F1
#
_cell.length_a   1.000
_cell.length_b   1.000
_cell.length_c   1.000
_cell.angle_alpha   90.00
_cell.angle_beta   90.00
_cell.angle_gamma   90.00
#
_symmetry.space_group_name_H-M   'P 1'
#
loop_
_entity.id
_entity.type
_entity.pdbx_description
1 polymer ?
#
loop_
_entity_poly.entity_id
_entity_poly.type
_entity_poly.pdbx_seq_one_letter_code
_entity_poly.pdbx_strand_id
1 'polypeptide(L)'
;MTTGKFIGTSVLQREGITLQEMKWTKFTFQKSKKMFRKFLEFTNRYKIVRGMLSYGTLWPCGCLIEQTIIEKRSFRNYDWMKCLKFSLFGGLFMGPTIYMWIRLAGVMWPRTDIKSSLCKAITEQAAYDPFAISTFLFVMSLLDGRTYEQAKQEVSDKFFEAYRVGVIYWPCVQTVNFAFIPPRNQVVFTSFFSMCWTTFLTYIKYLQGQAIEFEHPDIHIHFTH
;
A
#
# COMPACT_ATOMS: atom_id res chain seq x y z
N MET A 1 43.93 -58.10 2.41
CA MET A 1 42.65 -57.94 3.13
C MET A 1 42.55 -56.50 3.63
N THR A 2 42.39 -55.49 2.75
CA THR A 2 42.55 -54.08 3.17
C THR A 2 41.67 -53.07 2.42
N THR A 3 40.60 -53.52 1.77
CA THR A 3 39.73 -52.64 0.96
C THR A 3 38.45 -52.22 1.67
N GLY A 4 38.07 -52.86 2.79
CA GLY A 4 36.81 -52.60 3.50
C GLY A 4 36.83 -51.44 4.50
N LYS A 5 38.00 -50.99 4.97
CA LYS A 5 38.10 -49.95 6.01
C LYS A 5 37.94 -48.51 5.49
N PHE A 6 38.36 -48.24 4.25
CA PHE A 6 38.32 -46.87 3.68
C PHE A 6 36.91 -46.44 3.24
N ILE A 7 36.07 -47.38 2.81
CA ILE A 7 34.70 -47.09 2.38
C ILE A 7 33.82 -46.72 3.59
N GLY A 8 33.91 -47.49 4.67
CA GLY A 8 33.14 -47.25 5.90
C GLY A 8 33.41 -45.88 6.56
N THR A 9 34.66 -45.42 6.59
CA THR A 9 35.01 -44.10 7.14
C THR A 9 34.45 -42.94 6.31
N SER A 10 34.42 -43.07 4.98
CA SER A 10 33.86 -42.03 4.10
C SER A 10 32.34 -41.91 4.20
N VAL A 11 31.64 -43.03 4.39
CA VAL A 11 30.19 -43.08 4.60
C VAL A 11 29.83 -42.51 5.96
N LEU A 12 30.52 -42.92 7.04
CA LEU A 12 30.31 -42.38 8.39
C LEU A 12 30.59 -40.87 8.47
N GLN A 13 31.59 -40.38 7.73
CA GLN A 13 31.87 -38.95 7.67
C GLN A 13 30.82 -38.17 6.88
N ARG A 14 30.29 -38.73 5.79
CA ARG A 14 29.14 -38.14 5.07
C ARG A 14 27.88 -38.12 5.93
N GLU A 15 27.58 -39.19 6.65
CA GLU A 15 26.43 -39.26 7.57
C GLU A 15 26.58 -38.27 8.74
N GLY A 16 27.79 -38.08 9.27
CA GLY A 16 28.07 -37.05 10.28
C GLY A 16 27.81 -35.63 9.77
N ILE A 17 28.24 -35.33 8.54
CA ILE A 17 28.01 -34.03 7.88
C ILE A 17 26.51 -33.81 7.64
N THR A 18 25.79 -34.79 7.09
CA THR A 18 24.34 -34.65 6.82
C THR A 18 23.52 -34.50 8.10
N LEU A 19 23.86 -35.21 9.18
CA LEU A 19 23.23 -35.03 10.49
C LEU A 19 23.49 -33.63 11.07
N GLN A 20 24.69 -33.08 10.87
CA GLN A 20 25.04 -31.74 11.32
C GLN A 20 24.27 -30.67 10.51
N GLU A 21 24.19 -30.79 9.18
CA GLU A 21 23.39 -29.91 8.31
C GLU A 21 21.90 -29.97 8.66
N MET A 22 21.36 -31.15 8.94
CA MET A 22 19.96 -31.33 9.30
C MET A 22 19.64 -30.71 10.67
N LYS A 23 20.57 -30.82 11.64
CA LYS A 23 20.49 -30.12 12.94
C LYS A 23 20.57 -28.61 12.77
N TRP A 24 21.50 -28.11 11.97
CA TRP A 24 21.64 -26.69 11.65
C TRP A 24 20.38 -26.14 10.97
N THR A 25 19.82 -26.84 10.00
CA THR A 25 18.59 -26.45 9.28
C THR A 25 17.38 -26.45 10.20
N LYS A 26 17.24 -27.45 11.08
CA LYS A 26 16.19 -27.47 12.10
C LYS A 26 16.35 -26.31 13.09
N PHE A 27 17.57 -26.00 13.51
CA PHE A 27 17.87 -24.89 14.41
C PHE A 27 17.56 -23.52 13.79
N THR A 28 18.01 -23.27 12.54
CA THR A 28 17.72 -22.03 11.82
C THR A 28 16.22 -21.86 11.56
N PHE A 29 15.53 -22.94 11.19
CA PHE A 29 14.07 -22.94 11.02
C PHE A 29 13.32 -22.68 12.33
N GLN A 30 13.74 -23.29 13.45
CA GLN A 30 13.14 -23.03 14.76
C GLN A 30 13.41 -21.61 15.25
N LYS A 31 14.63 -21.10 15.07
CA LYS A 31 15.00 -19.72 15.39
C LYS A 31 14.16 -18.75 14.56
N SER A 32 14.00 -18.99 13.26
CA SER A 32 13.14 -18.23 12.36
C SER A 32 11.68 -18.23 12.83
N LYS A 33 11.10 -19.41 13.13
CA LYS A 33 9.74 -19.51 13.70
C LYS A 33 9.57 -18.75 15.01
N LYS A 34 10.59 -18.76 15.89
CA LYS A 34 10.55 -18.02 17.17
C LYS A 34 10.61 -16.51 16.94
N MET A 35 11.47 -16.03 16.04
CA MET A 35 11.53 -14.62 15.65
C MET A 35 10.22 -14.17 15.01
N PHE A 36 9.67 -14.97 14.09
CA PHE A 36 8.40 -14.67 13.44
C PHE A 36 7.24 -14.60 14.43
N ARG A 37 7.16 -15.52 15.40
CA ARG A 37 6.15 -15.45 16.48
C ARG A 37 6.29 -14.18 17.31
N LYS A 38 7.51 -13.82 17.74
CA LYS A 38 7.76 -12.56 18.47
C LYS A 38 7.36 -11.33 17.65
N PHE A 39 7.63 -11.34 16.35
CA PHE A 39 7.22 -10.27 15.43
C PHE A 39 5.69 -10.18 15.31
N LEU A 40 5.00 -11.31 15.17
CA LEU A 40 3.54 -11.36 15.17
C LEU A 40 2.95 -10.89 16.51
N GLU A 41 3.57 -11.26 17.64
CA GLU A 41 3.17 -10.78 18.97
C GLU A 41 3.37 -9.26 19.12
N PHE A 42 4.50 -8.74 18.64
CA PHE A 42 4.80 -7.31 18.65
C PHE A 42 3.80 -6.51 17.80
N THR A 43 3.55 -6.95 16.58
CA THR A 43 2.58 -6.32 15.68
C THR A 43 1.14 -6.45 16.21
N ASN A 44 0.79 -7.55 16.88
CA ASN A 44 -0.50 -7.68 17.56
C ASN A 44 -0.62 -6.79 18.80
N ARG A 45 0.48 -6.54 19.52
CA ARG A 45 0.54 -5.63 20.67
C ARG A 45 0.37 -4.17 20.22
N TYR A 46 1.09 -3.75 19.19
CA TYR A 46 1.04 -2.39 18.67
C TYR A 46 0.23 -2.32 17.38
N LYS A 47 -1.10 -2.20 17.51
CA LYS A 47 -2.05 -2.17 16.39
C LYS A 47 -1.72 -1.10 15.33
N ILE A 48 -1.17 0.04 15.75
CA ILE A 48 -0.72 1.11 14.85
C ILE A 48 0.41 0.64 13.91
N VAL A 49 1.35 -0.17 14.40
CA VAL A 49 2.48 -0.70 13.61
C VAL A 49 1.98 -1.57 12.47
N ARG A 50 0.90 -2.35 12.67
CA ARG A 50 0.29 -3.12 11.59
C ARG A 50 -0.22 -2.22 10.47
N GLY A 51 -0.86 -1.11 10.81
CA GLY A 51 -1.30 -0.11 9.84
C GLY A 51 -0.13 0.52 9.09
N MET A 52 0.90 0.95 9.82
CA MET A 52 2.12 1.51 9.23
C MET A 52 2.79 0.54 8.26
N LEU A 53 2.93 -0.73 8.63
CA LEU A 53 3.53 -1.76 7.76
C LEU A 53 2.67 -2.05 6.53
N SER A 54 1.35 -2.14 6.69
CA SER A 54 0.44 -2.39 5.56
C SER A 54 0.44 -1.25 4.56
N TYR A 55 0.34 0.01 5.01
CA TYR A 55 0.45 1.15 4.08
C TYR A 55 1.84 1.28 3.49
N GLY A 56 2.89 1.10 4.30
CA GLY A 56 4.28 1.18 3.85
C GLY A 56 4.67 0.11 2.82
N THR A 57 3.89 -0.96 2.69
CA THR A 57 4.12 -2.04 1.72
C THR A 57 3.13 -2.02 0.56
N LEU A 58 1.84 -1.79 0.81
CA LEU A 58 0.83 -1.85 -0.25
C LEU A 58 0.84 -0.63 -1.16
N TRP A 59 1.12 0.56 -0.64
CA TRP A 59 1.20 1.76 -1.48
C TRP A 59 2.34 1.71 -2.52
N PRO A 60 3.59 1.34 -2.18
CA PRO A 60 4.61 1.15 -3.20
C PRO A 60 4.27 0.01 -4.16
N CYS A 61 3.57 -1.05 -3.72
CA CYS A 61 3.04 -2.06 -4.65
C CYS A 61 2.06 -1.46 -5.66
N GLY A 62 1.15 -0.59 -5.22
CA GLY A 62 0.24 0.15 -6.11
C GLY A 62 0.99 1.00 -7.13
N CYS A 63 2.06 1.66 -6.70
CA CYS A 63 2.94 2.43 -7.58
C CYS A 63 3.71 1.54 -8.57
N LEU A 64 4.17 0.35 -8.17
CA LEU A 64 4.80 -0.60 -9.09
C LEU A 64 3.79 -1.14 -10.11
N ILE A 65 2.55 -1.43 -9.68
CA ILE A 65 1.46 -1.86 -10.56
C ILE A 65 1.17 -0.77 -11.60
N GLU A 66 1.06 0.49 -11.15
CA GLU A 66 0.89 1.66 -12.02
C GLU A 66 2.01 1.74 -13.06
N GLN A 67 3.27 1.71 -12.62
CA GLN A 67 4.42 1.83 -13.51
C GLN A 67 4.53 0.67 -14.52
N THR A 68 4.07 -0.52 -14.14
CA THR A 68 4.12 -1.71 -14.99
C THR A 68 2.97 -1.78 -15.97
N ILE A 69 1.73 -1.63 -15.48
CA ILE A 69 0.51 -1.89 -16.26
C ILE A 69 0.08 -0.65 -17.04
N ILE A 70 0.15 0.53 -16.40
CA ILE A 70 -0.37 1.77 -16.98
C ILE A 70 0.73 2.45 -17.78
N GLU A 71 1.88 2.71 -17.16
CA GLU A 71 2.99 3.42 -17.81
C GLU A 71 3.87 2.52 -18.70
N LYS A 72 3.61 1.20 -18.70
CA LYS A 72 4.35 0.19 -19.50
C LYS A 72 5.87 0.28 -19.37
N ARG A 73 6.38 0.66 -18.19
CA ARG A 73 7.81 0.75 -17.93
C ARG A 73 8.42 -0.64 -17.73
N SER A 74 9.72 -0.75 -17.99
CA SER A 74 10.54 -1.92 -17.65
C SER A 74 11.27 -1.71 -16.33
N PHE A 75 11.75 -2.79 -15.71
CA PHE A 75 12.46 -2.76 -14.42
C PHE A 75 13.64 -1.78 -14.37
N ARG A 76 14.31 -1.54 -15.50
CA ARG A 76 15.42 -0.58 -15.60
C ARG A 76 14.98 0.88 -15.52
N ASN A 77 13.73 1.18 -15.86
CA ASN A 77 13.20 2.54 -15.97
C ASN A 77 12.16 2.86 -14.88
N TYR A 78 12.01 1.99 -13.89
CA TYR A 78 11.15 2.26 -12.75
C TYR A 78 11.66 3.44 -11.94
N ASP A 79 10.73 4.32 -11.61
CA ASP A 79 10.91 5.36 -10.62
C ASP A 79 10.79 4.76 -9.22
N TRP A 80 11.93 4.27 -8.74
CA TRP A 80 12.07 3.74 -7.38
C TRP A 80 11.89 4.82 -6.31
N MET A 81 12.19 6.09 -6.65
CA MET A 81 12.03 7.20 -5.73
C MET A 81 10.55 7.50 -5.48
N LYS A 82 9.70 7.43 -6.52
CA LYS A 82 8.24 7.48 -6.40
C LYS A 82 7.72 6.38 -5.48
N CYS A 83 8.16 5.13 -5.67
CA CYS A 83 7.79 4.03 -4.77
C CYS A 83 8.21 4.30 -3.32
N LEU A 84 9.42 4.82 -3.10
CA LEU A 84 9.91 5.15 -1.77
C LEU A 84 9.07 6.24 -1.10
N LYS A 85 8.72 7.32 -1.83
CA LYS A 85 7.83 8.39 -1.34
C LYS A 85 6.47 7.83 -0.91
N PHE A 86 5.87 6.98 -1.73
CA PHE A 86 4.61 6.30 -1.41
C PHE A 86 4.72 5.38 -0.18
N SER A 87 5.84 4.66 -0.05
CA SER A 87 6.12 3.82 1.12
C SER A 87 6.25 4.64 2.40
N LEU A 88 7.04 5.71 2.38
CA LEU A 88 7.29 6.56 3.55
C LEU A 88 6.03 7.33 3.96
N PHE A 89 5.36 7.99 3.02
CA PHE A 89 4.12 8.70 3.32
C PHE A 89 3.00 7.75 3.75
N GLY A 90 2.85 6.63 3.05
CA GLY A 90 1.90 5.59 3.41
C GLY A 90 2.14 5.09 4.84
N GLY A 91 3.35 4.63 5.13
CA GLY A 91 3.67 3.97 6.38
C GLY A 91 3.79 4.92 7.57
N LEU A 92 4.39 6.10 7.40
CA LEU A 92 4.69 7.02 8.50
C LEU A 92 3.61 8.06 8.74
N PHE A 93 2.81 8.39 7.73
CA PHE A 93 1.76 9.40 7.84
C PHE A 93 0.37 8.78 7.75
N MET A 94 0.04 8.13 6.62
CA MET A 94 -1.31 7.61 6.39
C MET A 94 -1.71 6.47 7.32
N GLY A 95 -0.79 5.53 7.58
CA GLY A 95 -1.04 4.40 8.49
C GLY A 95 -1.43 4.85 9.91
N PRO A 96 -0.69 5.79 10.54
CA PRO A 96 -1.08 6.40 11.81
C PRO A 96 -2.39 7.19 11.74
N THR A 97 -2.60 8.04 10.74
CA THR A 97 -3.79 8.91 10.67
C THR A 97 -5.08 8.09 10.49
N ILE A 98 -5.08 7.09 9.61
CA ILE A 98 -6.25 6.23 9.42
C ILE A 98 -6.52 5.36 10.65
N TYR A 99 -5.46 4.91 11.34
CA TYR A 99 -5.61 4.18 12.60
C TYR A 99 -6.30 5.06 13.64
N MET A 100 -5.89 6.33 13.76
CA MET A 100 -6.54 7.29 14.65
C MET A 100 -7.99 7.52 14.25
N TRP A 101 -8.27 7.71 12.96
CA TRP A 101 -9.64 7.86 12.46
C TRP A 101 -10.53 6.68 12.83
N ILE A 102 -10.11 5.44 12.51
CA ILE A 102 -10.87 4.23 12.81
C ILE A 102 -11.12 4.09 14.32
N ARG A 103 -10.15 4.48 15.15
CA ARG A 103 -10.31 4.49 16.62
C ARG A 103 -11.32 5.54 17.07
N LEU A 104 -11.27 6.76 16.52
CA LEU A 104 -12.23 7.82 16.82
C LEU A 104 -13.65 7.44 16.37
N ALA A 105 -13.80 6.89 15.16
CA ALA A 105 -15.06 6.38 14.64
C ALA A 105 -15.64 5.25 15.52
N GLY A 106 -14.78 4.38 16.06
CA GLY A 106 -15.18 3.34 17.01
C GLY A 106 -15.63 3.88 18.38
N VAL A 107 -15.11 5.02 18.82
CA VAL A 107 -15.54 5.68 20.06
C VAL A 107 -16.85 6.45 19.85
N MET A 108 -16.98 7.20 18.75
CA MET A 108 -18.19 7.94 18.40
C MET A 108 -19.39 7.01 18.14
N TRP A 109 -19.13 5.86 17.51
CA TRP A 109 -20.14 4.85 17.20
C TRP A 109 -19.69 3.46 17.65
N PRO A 110 -19.94 3.07 18.92
CA PRO A 110 -19.48 1.79 19.47
C PRO A 110 -20.12 0.56 18.82
N ARG A 111 -21.30 0.72 18.21
CA ARG A 111 -22.02 -0.37 17.57
C ARG A 111 -21.40 -0.75 16.22
N THR A 112 -21.61 -2.00 15.81
CA THR A 112 -21.12 -2.57 14.55
C THR A 112 -22.24 -2.98 13.61
N ASP A 113 -23.48 -2.54 13.89
CA ASP A 113 -24.59 -2.74 12.96
C ASP A 113 -24.41 -1.90 11.67
N ILE A 114 -25.15 -2.26 10.62
CA ILE A 114 -25.02 -1.63 9.31
C ILE A 114 -25.33 -0.12 9.38
N LYS A 115 -26.34 0.29 10.17
CA LYS A 115 -26.69 1.70 10.34
C LYS A 115 -25.54 2.46 10.98
N SER A 116 -24.98 1.92 12.06
CA SER A 116 -23.82 2.51 12.72
C SER A 116 -22.58 2.56 11.80
N SER A 117 -22.40 1.55 10.95
CA SER A 117 -21.29 1.48 9.99
C SER A 117 -21.45 2.52 8.88
N LEU A 118 -22.66 2.73 8.40
CA LEU A 118 -22.98 3.78 7.43
C LEU A 118 -22.77 5.18 8.02
N CYS A 119 -23.16 5.42 9.28
CA CYS A 119 -22.89 6.70 9.95
C CYS A 119 -21.37 6.98 10.04
N LYS A 120 -20.56 5.98 10.39
CA LYS A 120 -19.10 6.10 10.39
C LYS A 120 -18.58 6.46 9.00
N ALA A 121 -19.02 5.75 7.97
CA ALA A 121 -18.60 5.96 6.59
C ALA A 121 -18.99 7.37 6.07
N ILE A 122 -20.19 7.85 6.36
CA ILE A 122 -20.62 9.20 5.98
C ILE A 122 -19.79 10.27 6.71
N THR A 123 -19.51 10.06 7.99
CA THR A 123 -18.66 10.99 8.77
C THR A 123 -17.23 10.99 8.24
N GLU A 124 -16.73 9.83 7.80
CA GLU A 124 -15.43 9.72 7.14
C GLU A 124 -15.39 10.58 5.87
N GLN A 125 -16.40 10.46 5.00
CA GLN A 125 -16.50 11.29 3.80
C GLN A 125 -16.52 12.78 4.10
N ALA A 126 -17.25 13.19 5.14
CA ALA A 126 -17.41 14.61 5.43
C ALA A 126 -16.18 15.24 6.11
N ALA A 127 -15.40 14.46 6.86
CA ALA A 127 -14.33 14.98 7.72
C ALA A 127 -12.94 14.45 7.36
N TYR A 128 -12.77 13.13 7.38
CA TYR A 128 -11.45 12.53 7.22
C TYR A 128 -10.98 12.52 5.77
N ASP A 129 -11.87 12.23 4.82
CA ASP A 129 -11.49 12.12 3.40
C ASP A 129 -11.04 13.45 2.79
N PRO A 130 -11.68 14.61 3.05
CA PRO A 130 -11.18 15.89 2.59
C PRO A 130 -9.77 16.16 3.10
N PHE A 131 -9.54 15.89 4.40
CA PHE A 131 -8.22 16.02 5.01
C PHE A 131 -7.19 15.08 4.36
N ALA A 132 -7.54 13.81 4.17
CA ALA A 132 -6.65 12.81 3.61
C ALA A 132 -6.29 13.11 2.15
N ILE A 133 -7.27 13.46 1.31
CA ILE A 133 -7.06 13.78 -0.11
C ILE A 133 -6.21 15.05 -0.25
N SER A 134 -6.58 16.14 0.44
CA SER A 134 -5.81 17.39 0.39
C SER A 134 -4.38 17.18 0.86
N THR A 135 -4.17 16.44 1.96
CA THR A 135 -2.83 16.18 2.47
C THR A 135 -2.02 15.30 1.53
N PHE A 136 -2.62 14.25 0.94
CA PHE A 136 -1.96 13.40 -0.04
C PHE A 136 -1.50 14.20 -1.26
N LEU A 137 -2.40 14.96 -1.89
CA LEU A 137 -2.08 15.76 -3.08
C LEU A 137 -1.01 16.80 -2.77
N PHE A 138 -1.13 17.49 -1.64
CA PHE A 138 -0.19 18.52 -1.23
C PHE A 138 1.21 17.95 -0.93
N VAL A 139 1.29 16.94 -0.05
CA VAL A 139 2.57 16.37 0.38
C VAL A 139 3.26 15.63 -0.75
N MET A 140 2.53 14.88 -1.58
CA MET A 140 3.14 14.22 -2.74
C MET A 140 3.70 15.23 -3.73
N SER A 141 2.99 16.33 -3.98
CA SER A 141 3.47 17.41 -4.84
C SER A 141 4.77 18.03 -4.32
N LEU A 142 4.87 18.28 -3.01
CA LEU A 142 6.11 18.74 -2.38
C LEU A 142 7.24 17.70 -2.45
N LEU A 143 6.94 16.42 -2.23
CA LEU A 143 7.93 15.34 -2.35
C LEU A 143 8.43 15.19 -3.79
N ASP A 144 7.62 15.55 -4.79
CA ASP A 144 8.01 15.65 -6.19
C ASP A 144 8.82 16.91 -6.54
N GLY A 145 9.17 17.71 -5.54
CA GLY A 145 10.04 18.88 -5.69
C GLY A 145 9.32 20.13 -6.17
N ARG A 146 7.98 20.14 -6.15
CA ARG A 146 7.19 21.32 -6.50
C ARG A 146 7.22 22.36 -5.37
N THR A 147 7.01 23.63 -5.73
CA THR A 147 6.92 24.71 -4.73
C THR A 147 5.63 24.60 -3.92
N TYR A 148 5.58 25.33 -2.81
CA TYR A 148 4.38 25.42 -1.96
C TYR A 148 3.14 25.85 -2.75
N GLU A 149 3.29 26.86 -3.61
CA GLU A 149 2.21 27.41 -4.44
C GLU A 149 1.72 26.38 -5.46
N GLN A 150 2.64 25.64 -6.09
CA GLN A 150 2.32 24.56 -7.02
C GLN A 150 1.62 23.39 -6.32
N ALA A 151 2.02 23.07 -5.09
CA ALA A 151 1.35 22.06 -4.28
C ALA A 151 -0.06 22.48 -3.88
N LYS A 152 -0.25 23.75 -3.51
CA LYS A 152 -1.59 24.31 -3.24
C LYS A 152 -2.47 24.29 -4.49
N GLN A 153 -1.92 24.65 -5.65
CA GLN A 153 -2.63 24.60 -6.93
C GLN A 153 -3.04 23.17 -7.29
N GLU A 154 -2.14 22.20 -7.12
CA GLU A 154 -2.43 20.78 -7.36
C GLU A 154 -3.62 20.28 -6.52
N VAL A 155 -3.72 20.71 -5.25
CA VAL A 155 -4.90 20.42 -4.42
C VAL A 155 -6.15 21.06 -5.02
N SER A 156 -6.09 22.36 -5.36
CA SER A 156 -7.24 23.08 -5.94
C SER A 156 -7.76 22.41 -7.21
N ASP A 157 -6.86 21.97 -8.08
CA ASP A 157 -7.21 21.42 -9.39
C ASP A 157 -7.78 20.01 -9.30
N LYS A 158 -7.27 19.18 -8.38
CA LYS A 158 -7.55 17.73 -8.36
C LYS A 158 -8.45 17.29 -7.23
N PHE A 159 -8.62 18.11 -6.20
CA PHE A 159 -9.39 17.75 -5.02
C PHE A 159 -10.83 17.36 -5.37
N PHE A 160 -11.54 18.21 -6.12
CA PHE A 160 -12.95 17.97 -6.40
C PHE A 160 -13.18 16.72 -7.25
N GLU A 161 -12.33 16.47 -8.25
CA GLU A 161 -12.43 15.26 -9.07
C GLU A 161 -12.12 14.00 -8.25
N ALA A 162 -11.06 14.01 -7.44
CA ALA A 162 -10.74 12.91 -6.55
C ALA A 162 -11.84 12.65 -5.51
N TYR A 163 -12.38 13.72 -4.91
CA TYR A 163 -13.43 13.65 -3.89
C TYR A 163 -14.76 13.17 -4.47
N ARG A 164 -15.16 13.66 -5.66
CA ARG A 164 -16.41 13.26 -6.33
C ARG A 164 -16.45 11.75 -6.56
N VAL A 165 -15.36 11.19 -7.07
CA VAL A 165 -15.29 9.74 -7.32
C VAL A 165 -15.16 8.97 -5.99
N GLY A 166 -14.46 9.56 -5.00
CA GLY A 166 -14.27 9.00 -3.67
C GLY A 166 -15.57 8.82 -2.90
N VAL A 167 -16.50 9.78 -3.03
CA VAL A 167 -17.82 9.78 -2.37
C VAL A 167 -18.67 8.56 -2.68
N ILE A 168 -18.43 7.86 -3.79
CA ILE A 168 -19.12 6.60 -4.11
C ILE A 168 -18.28 5.41 -3.64
N TYR A 169 -16.98 5.44 -3.93
CA TYR A 169 -16.06 4.34 -3.64
C TYR A 169 -15.90 4.07 -2.15
N TRP A 170 -15.54 5.09 -1.38
CA TRP A 170 -15.13 4.96 0.01
C TRP A 170 -16.28 4.60 0.95
N PRO A 171 -17.51 5.13 0.82
CA PRO A 171 -18.61 4.67 1.65
C PRO A 171 -18.93 3.19 1.50
N CYS A 172 -18.83 2.66 0.29
CA CYS A 172 -19.02 1.23 0.05
C CYS A 172 -17.94 0.40 0.75
N VAL A 173 -16.66 0.77 0.55
CA VAL A 173 -15.51 0.11 1.18
C VAL A 173 -15.60 0.19 2.71
N GLN A 174 -15.88 1.37 3.27
CA GLN A 174 -15.87 1.59 4.71
C GLN A 174 -17.09 1.01 5.42
N THR A 175 -18.25 0.99 4.77
CA THR A 175 -19.41 0.28 5.32
C THR A 175 -19.09 -1.21 5.48
N VAL A 176 -18.47 -1.83 4.47
CA VAL A 176 -18.01 -3.23 4.57
C VAL A 176 -16.96 -3.39 5.66
N ASN A 177 -16.01 -2.46 5.74
CA ASN A 177 -14.95 -2.46 6.73
C ASN A 177 -15.49 -2.41 8.17
N PHE A 178 -16.37 -1.48 8.47
CA PHE A 178 -16.91 -1.30 9.82
C PHE A 178 -17.95 -2.35 10.21
N ALA A 179 -18.70 -2.90 9.24
CA ALA A 179 -19.73 -3.90 9.51
C ALA A 179 -19.17 -5.32 9.64
N PHE A 180 -18.20 -5.70 8.81
CA PHE A 180 -17.77 -7.10 8.67
C PHE A 180 -16.32 -7.37 9.08
N ILE A 181 -15.44 -6.36 9.04
CA ILE A 181 -14.01 -6.58 9.30
C ILE A 181 -13.73 -6.37 10.80
N PRO A 182 -13.07 -7.33 11.47
CA PRO A 182 -12.69 -7.18 12.87
C PRO A 182 -11.84 -5.93 13.08
N PRO A 183 -12.03 -5.15 14.18
CA PRO A 183 -11.32 -3.89 14.40
C PRO A 183 -9.80 -3.95 14.27
N ARG A 184 -9.20 -5.10 14.57
CA ARG A 184 -7.75 -5.35 14.44
C ARG A 184 -7.25 -5.35 12.99
N ASN A 185 -8.13 -5.58 12.01
CA ASN A 185 -7.79 -5.74 10.60
C ASN A 185 -8.31 -4.58 9.73
N GLN A 186 -9.10 -3.66 10.29
CA GLN A 186 -9.76 -2.59 9.52
C GLN A 186 -8.76 -1.67 8.81
N VAL A 187 -7.63 -1.35 9.46
CA VAL A 187 -6.57 -0.54 8.82
C VAL A 187 -5.91 -1.29 7.66
N VAL A 188 -5.67 -2.60 7.82
CA VAL A 188 -5.05 -3.43 6.76
C VAL A 188 -6.01 -3.53 5.57
N PHE A 189 -7.30 -3.75 5.84
CA PHE A 189 -8.34 -3.75 4.82
C PHE A 189 -8.38 -2.41 4.07
N THR A 190 -8.41 -1.30 4.80
CA THR A 190 -8.40 0.05 4.21
C THR A 190 -7.16 0.29 3.35
N SER A 191 -5.98 -0.17 3.80
CA SER A 191 -4.73 0.00 3.05
C SER A 191 -4.73 -0.75 1.71
N PHE A 192 -5.39 -1.90 1.64
CA PHE A 192 -5.52 -2.67 0.40
C PHE A 192 -6.42 -1.95 -0.61
N PHE A 193 -7.61 -1.51 -0.18
CA PHE A 193 -8.49 -0.73 -1.06
C PHE A 193 -7.91 0.64 -1.39
N SER A 194 -7.12 1.24 -0.50
CA SER A 194 -6.36 2.45 -0.79
C SER A 194 -5.34 2.28 -1.91
N MET A 195 -4.66 1.12 -1.96
CA MET A 195 -3.77 0.79 -3.08
C MET A 195 -4.57 0.68 -4.40
N CYS A 196 -5.70 -0.03 -4.39
CA CYS A 196 -6.59 -0.13 -5.55
C CYS A 196 -7.09 1.24 -6.02
N TRP A 197 -7.49 2.10 -5.07
CA TRP A 197 -7.89 3.48 -5.31
C TRP A 197 -6.80 4.30 -5.99
N THR A 198 -5.56 4.25 -5.49
CA THR A 198 -4.44 4.99 -6.11
C THR A 198 -4.14 4.51 -7.52
N THR A 199 -4.16 3.19 -7.78
CA THR A 199 -3.97 2.65 -9.13
C THR A 199 -5.10 3.06 -10.06
N PHE A 200 -6.35 3.04 -9.58
CA PHE A 200 -7.52 3.46 -10.34
C PHE A 200 -7.48 4.94 -10.71
N LEU A 201 -7.12 5.84 -9.78
CA LEU A 201 -6.97 7.26 -10.08
C LEU A 201 -5.90 7.52 -11.14
N THR A 202 -4.75 6.83 -11.08
CA THR A 202 -3.76 6.95 -12.16
C THR A 202 -4.31 6.44 -13.48
N TYR A 203 -5.06 5.33 -13.48
CA TYR A 203 -5.63 4.79 -14.71
C TYR A 203 -6.61 5.78 -15.37
N ILE A 204 -7.49 6.40 -14.59
CA ILE A 204 -8.39 7.45 -15.09
C ILE A 204 -7.59 8.63 -15.66
N LYS A 205 -6.56 9.08 -14.94
CA LYS A 205 -5.68 10.16 -15.41
C LYS A 205 -4.98 9.79 -16.72
N TYR A 206 -4.52 8.55 -16.86
CA TYR A 206 -3.90 8.04 -18.08
C TYR A 206 -4.88 8.07 -19.25
N LEU A 207 -6.13 7.62 -19.06
CA LEU A 207 -7.17 7.68 -20.09
C LEU A 207 -7.51 9.12 -20.48
N GLN A 208 -7.61 10.03 -19.52
CA GLN A 208 -7.84 11.46 -19.81
C GLN A 208 -6.68 12.06 -20.60
N GLY A 209 -5.43 11.70 -20.27
CA GLY A 209 -4.26 12.12 -21.03
C GLY A 209 -4.31 11.66 -22.49
N GLN A 210 -4.71 10.41 -22.72
CA GLN A 210 -4.91 9.91 -24.09
C GLN A 210 -6.06 10.61 -24.81
N ALA A 211 -7.20 10.85 -24.13
CA ALA A 211 -8.36 11.51 -24.74
C ALA A 211 -8.03 12.94 -25.20
N ILE A 212 -7.27 13.70 -24.41
CA ILE A 212 -6.79 15.05 -24.77
C ILE A 212 -5.87 15.00 -26.01
N GLU A 213 -5.02 13.97 -26.10
CA GLU A 213 -4.13 13.76 -27.27
C GLU A 213 -4.94 13.43 -28.55
N PHE A 214 -6.07 12.73 -28.43
CA PHE A 214 -6.99 12.46 -29.54
C PHE A 214 -7.87 13.65 -29.94
N GLU A 215 -8.08 14.62 -29.06
CA GLU A 215 -8.89 15.82 -29.31
C GLU A 215 -8.05 16.98 -29.90
N HIS A 216 -6.73 16.94 -29.70
CA HIS A 216 -5.74 17.80 -30.37
C HIS A 216 -4.78 17.03 -31.32
N PRO A 217 -5.27 16.30 -32.35
CA PRO A 217 -4.42 15.91 -33.44
C PRO A 217 -4.26 17.14 -34.33
N ASP A 218 -3.36 18.07 -33.99
CA ASP A 218 -3.00 19.16 -34.91
C ASP A 218 -2.37 18.54 -36.17
N ILE A 219 -3.24 18.25 -37.15
CA ILE A 219 -3.32 18.98 -38.41
C ILE A 219 -2.00 19.71 -38.74
N HIS A 220 -0.97 18.93 -39.07
CA HIS A 220 0.13 19.42 -39.90
C HIS A 220 -0.36 19.49 -41.35
N ILE A 221 -1.26 20.43 -41.67
CA ILE A 221 -1.43 20.83 -43.07
C ILE A 221 -0.28 21.78 -43.37
N HIS A 222 0.74 21.25 -44.03
CA HIS A 222 1.71 22.06 -44.76
C HIS A 222 0.93 22.95 -45.74
N PHE A 223 0.72 24.21 -45.37
CA PHE A 223 0.39 25.25 -46.32
C PHE A 223 1.64 26.04 -46.66
N THR A 224 1.74 26.37 -47.95
CA THR A 224 2.71 27.21 -48.68
C THR A 224 3.97 26.45 -49.15
N HIS A 225 4.01 26.06 -50.43
CA HIS A 225 4.24 26.83 -51.67
C HIS A 225 5.72 27.14 -51.90
#